data_AF-A0A417EXR8-F1
#
_entry.id   AF-A0A417EXR8-F1
#
_cell.length_a   1.000
_cell.length_b   1.000
_cell.length_c   1.000
_cell.angle_alpha   90.00
_cell.angle_beta   90.00
_cell.angle_gamma   90.00
#
_symmetry.space_group_name_H-M   'P 1'
#
loop_
_entity.id
_entity.type
_entity.pdbx_description
1 polymer ?
#
loop_
_entity_poly.entity_id
_entity_poly.type
_entity_poly.pdbx_seq_one_letter_code
_entity_poly.pdbx_strand_id
1 'polypeptide(L)' 'MEQMVPQDHLLRQIDAAINFNKVYEFVEDLYCKDNGRPSIDPVVLFKIVLIQYIYGIRSLR' A
#
# COMPACT_ATOMS: atom_id res chain seq x y z
N MET A 1 -12.94 1.62 -16.97
CA MET A 1 -11.70 1.09 -16.35
C MET A 1 -11.97 0.10 -15.21
N GLU A 2 -13.02 0.27 -14.39
CA GLU A 2 -13.33 -0.70 -13.32
C GLU A 2 -13.82 -2.08 -13.81
N GLN A 3 -14.22 -2.21 -15.07
CA GLN A 3 -14.73 -3.46 -15.64
C GLN A 3 -13.65 -4.49 -16.05
N MET A 4 -12.35 -4.15 -15.91
CA MET A 4 -11.27 -5.07 -16.33
C MET A 4 -10.76 -5.98 -15.20
N VAL A 5 -11.11 -5.71 -13.94
CA VAL A 5 -10.71 -6.54 -12.79
C VAL A 5 -11.94 -7.23 -12.23
N PRO A 6 -11.99 -8.58 -12.19
CA PRO A 6 -13.11 -9.35 -11.64
C PRO A 6 -13.55 -8.85 -10.26
N GLN A 7 -14.84 -8.88 -9.97
CA GLN A 7 -15.39 -8.37 -8.70
C GLN A 7 -14.94 -9.21 -7.50
N ASP A 8 -14.77 -10.52 -7.73
CA ASP A 8 -14.29 -11.51 -6.78
C ASP A 8 -12.76 -11.53 -6.64
N HIS A 9 -12.05 -10.65 -7.34
CA HIS A 9 -10.59 -10.61 -7.29
C HIS A 9 -10.07 -10.35 -5.86
N LEU A 10 -9.11 -11.16 -5.41
CA LEU A 10 -8.55 -11.11 -4.05
C LEU A 10 -8.15 -9.71 -3.60
N LEU A 11 -7.44 -8.96 -4.45
CA LEU A 11 -7.00 -7.59 -4.09
C LEU A 11 -8.15 -6.62 -3.84
N ARG A 12 -9.33 -6.79 -4.47
CA ARG A 12 -10.52 -5.99 -4.16
C ARG A 12 -11.06 -6.33 -2.77
N GLN A 13 -11.07 -7.62 -2.43
CA GLN A 13 -11.51 -8.07 -1.11
C GLN A 13 -10.58 -7.54 -0.01
N ILE A 14 -9.26 -7.57 -0.26
CA ILE A 14 -8.25 -7.02 0.65
C ILE A 14 -8.43 -5.50 0.80
N ASP A 15 -8.63 -4.77 -0.31
CA ASP A 15 -8.82 -3.32 -0.26
C ASP A 15 -10.08 -2.93 0.52
N ALA A 16 -11.15 -3.71 0.41
CA ALA A 16 -12.37 -3.53 1.20
C ALA A 16 -12.22 -3.94 2.68
N ALA A 17 -11.36 -4.90 2.99
CA ALA A 17 -11.19 -5.44 4.34
C ALA A 17 -10.20 -4.65 5.21
N ILE A 18 -9.29 -3.88 4.61
CA ILE A 18 -8.19 -3.23 5.32
C ILE A 18 -8.33 -1.71 5.25
N ASN A 19 -8.39 -1.06 6.43
CA ASN A 19 -8.23 0.38 6.52
C ASN A 19 -6.74 0.77 6.45
N PHE A 20 -6.25 1.06 5.25
CA PHE A 20 -4.86 1.45 5.04
C PHE A 20 -4.46 2.79 5.65
N ASN A 21 -5.40 3.64 6.08
CA ASN A 21 -5.05 4.91 6.73
C ASN A 21 -4.30 4.69 8.05
N LYS A 22 -4.42 3.51 8.67
CA LYS A 22 -3.64 3.12 9.84
C LYS A 22 -2.13 3.12 9.61
N VAL A 23 -1.69 2.95 8.36
CA VAL A 23 -0.26 3.05 8.01
C VAL A 23 0.28 4.43 8.35
N TYR A 24 -0.49 5.50 8.09
CA TYR A 24 -0.08 6.87 8.45
C TYR A 24 0.09 7.04 9.96
N GLU A 25 -0.85 6.51 10.75
CA GLU A 25 -0.77 6.55 12.21
C GLU A 25 0.49 5.85 12.74
N PHE A 26 0.94 4.75 12.11
CA PHE A 26 2.11 4.01 12.55
C PHE A 26 3.44 4.67 12.22
N VAL A 27 3.50 5.44 11.13
CA VAL A 27 4.76 5.97 10.63
C VAL A 27 4.88 7.48 10.79
N GLU A 28 3.85 8.18 11.25
CA GLU A 28 3.83 9.66 11.35
C GLU A 28 5.10 10.21 12.00
N ASP A 29 5.51 9.66 13.14
CA ASP A 29 6.67 10.12 13.91
C ASP A 29 8.02 9.88 13.21
N LEU A 30 8.04 9.05 12.15
CA LEU A 30 9.24 8.74 11.36
C LEU A 30 9.44 9.71 10.19
N TYR A 31 8.44 10.54 9.87
CA TYR A 31 8.48 11.47 8.76
C TYR A 31 8.54 12.92 9.23
N CYS A 32 9.36 13.72 8.56
CA CYS A 32 9.39 15.16 8.79
C CYS A 32 8.19 15.84 8.11
N LYS A 33 7.53 16.76 8.82
CA LYS A 33 6.32 17.46 8.34
C LYS A 33 6.63 18.55 7.31
N ASP A 34 7.83 19.14 7.38
CA ASP A 34 8.14 20.41 6.73
C ASP A 34 9.55 20.48 6.12
N ASN A 35 10.31 19.38 6.11
CA ASN A 35 11.67 19.36 5.55
C ASN A 35 11.93 18.13 4.67
N GLY A 36 12.74 18.33 3.63
CA GLY A 36 13.22 17.28 2.74
C GLY A 36 12.40 17.08 1.47
N ARG A 37 12.82 16.10 0.66
CA ARG A 37 12.11 15.71 -0.57
C ARG A 37 10.88 14.87 -0.18
N PRO A 38 9.70 15.09 -0.80
CA PRO A 38 8.55 14.24 -0.57
C PRO A 38 8.93 12.77 -0.80
N SER A 39 8.77 11.97 0.24
CA SER A 39 8.94 10.51 0.13
C SER A 39 7.79 9.90 -0.67
N ILE A 40 7.94 8.65 -1.11
CA ILE A 40 6.80 7.90 -1.65
C ILE A 40 5.72 7.78 -0.56
N ASP A 41 4.46 7.85 -0.98
CA ASP A 41 3.33 7.64 -0.08
C ASP A 41 3.49 6.30 0.68
N PRO A 42 3.44 6.31 2.03
CA PRO A 42 3.70 5.12 2.82
C PRO A 42 2.65 4.03 2.62
N VAL A 43 1.40 4.39 2.30
CA VAL A 43 0.36 3.41 1.92
C VAL A 43 0.71 2.75 0.60
N VAL A 44 1.22 3.50 -0.38
CA VAL A 44 1.66 2.95 -1.67
C VAL A 44 2.81 1.95 -1.46
N LEU A 45 3.83 2.34 -0.68
CA LEU A 45 4.95 1.46 -0.35
C LEU A 45 4.48 0.17 0.33
N PHE A 46 3.59 0.29 1.31
CA PHE A 46 3.01 -0.85 2.00
C PHE A 46 2.22 -1.77 1.05
N LYS A 47 1.38 -1.20 0.17
CA LYS A 47 0.62 -1.98 -0.82
C LYS A 47 1.55 -2.73 -1.79
N ILE A 48 2.66 -2.14 -2.21
CA ILE A 48 3.67 -2.82 -3.05
C ILE A 48 4.22 -4.05 -2.32
N VAL A 49 4.69 -3.89 -1.08
CA VAL A 49 5.24 -5.01 -0.28
C VAL A 49 4.20 -6.09 -0.02
N LEU A 50 2.96 -5.70 0.28
CA LEU A 50 1.85 -6.62 0.51
C LEU A 50 1.54 -7.46 -0.74
N ILE A 51 1.45 -6.82 -1.92
CA ILE A 51 1.24 -7.52 -3.19
C ILE A 51 2.40 -8.47 -3.46
N GLN A 52 3.64 -8.03 -3.25
CA GLN A 52 4.80 -8.88 -3.45
C GLN A 52 4.75 -10.12 -2.56
N TYR A 53 4.39 -9.95 -1.29
CA TYR A 53 4.24 -11.06 -0.36
C TYR A 53 3.14 -12.04 -0.80
N ILE A 54 1.96 -11.54 -1.16
CA ILE A 54 0.81 -12.37 -1.58
C ILE A 54 1.13 -13.18 -2.85
N TYR A 55 1.80 -12.57 -3.83
CA TYR A 55 2.09 -13.22 -5.11
C TYR A 55 3.49 -13.84 -5.20
N GLY A 56 4.25 -13.87 -4.11
CA GLY A 56 5.60 -14.44 -4.07
C GLY A 56 6.61 -13.74 -4.98
N ILE A 57 6.45 -12.43 -5.21
CA ILE A 57 7.38 -11.63 -6.00
C ILE A 57 8.64 -11.38 -5.18
N ARG A 58 9.79 -11.81 -5.70
CA ARG A 58 11.04 -11.92 -4.93
C ARG A 58 11.86 -10.63 -4.79
N SER A 59 11.42 -9.50 -5.33
CA SER A 59 12.25 -8.29 -5.43
C SER A 59 11.48 -6.99 -5.25
N LEU A 60 11.99 -6.14 -4.34
CA LEU A 60 11.69 -4.70 -4.22
C LEU A 60 12.70 -3.81 -4.98
N ARG A 61 13.59 -4.44 -5.78
CA ARG A 61 14.65 -3.75 -6.52
C ARG A 61 14.13 -2.87 -7.64
#